data_AF-A0A9D1HKE4-F1
#
_entry.id   AF-A0A9D1HKE4-F1
#
_cell.length_a   1.000
_cell.length_b   1.000
_cell.length_c   1.000
_cell.angle_alpha   90.00
_cell.angle_beta   90.00
_cell.angle_gamma   90.00
#
_symmetry.space_group_name_H-M   'P 1'
#
loop_
_entity.id
_entity.type
_entity.pdbx_description
1 polymer ?
#
loop_
_entity_poly.entity_id
_entity_poly.type
_entity_poly.pdbx_seq_one_letter_code
_entity_poly.pdbx_strand_id
1 'polypeptide(L)'
;MNDKKPFIIQFVIGIILIGGGLLTQFDYYSTMIFAMGCGLAFSSLAQIVRIIYWQNPKRQAVYEEKKQEAHINSIDERKQYLRMKAGHVTYQIMTFFLLLIAVILALFRAEAWVIGMIFLLFILQWVVGNMAYRILEKRM
;
A
#
# COMPACT_ATOMS: atom_id res chain seq x y z
N MET A 1 23.99 5.79 0.56
CA MET A 1 23.49 6.16 -0.79
C MET A 1 22.64 5.08 -1.45
N ASN A 2 22.83 3.79 -1.16
CA ASN A 2 22.04 2.71 -1.79
C ASN A 2 20.54 2.76 -1.46
N ASP A 3 20.15 3.21 -0.26
CA ASP A 3 18.75 3.21 0.17
C ASP A 3 17.85 4.18 -0.61
N LYS A 4 18.43 5.22 -1.24
CA LYS A 4 17.68 6.22 -2.03
C LYS A 4 17.52 5.82 -3.49
N LYS A 5 18.40 4.97 -4.02
CA LYS A 5 18.45 4.58 -5.43
C LYS A 5 17.11 4.07 -5.98
N PRO A 6 16.39 3.13 -5.33
CA PRO A 6 15.12 2.64 -5.88
C PRO A 6 14.07 3.75 -5.97
N PHE A 7 14.01 4.64 -4.98
CA PHE A 7 13.07 5.76 -4.98
C PHE A 7 13.42 6.82 -6.03
N ILE A 8 14.70 7.08 -6.28
CA ILE A 8 15.14 7.99 -7.35
C ILE A 8 14.73 7.43 -8.72
N ILE A 9 14.91 6.13 -8.95
CA ILE A 9 14.49 5.49 -10.20
C ILE A 9 12.97 5.62 -10.39
N GLN A 10 12.20 5.32 -9.35
CA GLN A 10 10.73 5.50 -9.37
C GLN A 10 10.31 6.94 -9.60
N PHE A 11 11.04 7.91 -9.03
CA PHE A 11 10.79 9.33 -9.24
C PHE A 11 10.99 9.73 -10.70
N VAL A 12 12.09 9.29 -11.32
CA VAL A 12 12.37 9.55 -12.74
C VAL A 12 11.31 8.92 -13.64
N ILE A 13 10.90 7.67 -13.37
CA ILE A 13 9.80 7.02 -14.09
C ILE A 13 8.51 7.83 -13.94
N GLY A 14 8.20 8.31 -12.73
CA GLY A 14 7.06 9.18 -12.47
C GLY A 14 7.08 10.45 -13.32
N ILE A 15 8.23 11.13 -13.43
CA ILE A 15 8.38 12.33 -14.27
C ILE A 15 8.20 12.02 -15.76
N ILE A 16 8.74 10.89 -16.25
CA ILE A 16 8.55 10.47 -17.65
C ILE A 16 7.06 10.25 -17.95
N LEU A 17 6.33 9.61 -17.03
CA LEU A 17 4.89 9.40 -17.18
C LEU A 17 4.10 10.72 -17.13
N ILE A 18 4.46 11.65 -16.26
CA ILE A 18 3.86 12.99 -16.23
C ILE A 18 4.05 13.69 -17.57
N GLY A 19 5.28 13.68 -18.10
CA GLY A 19 5.59 14.25 -19.42
C GLY A 19 4.80 13.58 -20.54
N GLY A 20 4.74 12.24 -20.54
CA GLY A 20 3.95 11.47 -21.50
C GLY A 20 2.45 11.78 -21.42
N GLY A 21 1.89 11.94 -20.22
CA GLY A 21 0.50 12.31 -20.02
C GLY A 21 0.17 13.72 -20.51
N LEU A 22 1.09 14.69 -20.33
CA LEU A 22 0.90 16.07 -20.80
C LEU A 22 1.07 16.24 -22.31
N LEU A 23 1.93 15.44 -22.94
CA LEU A 23 2.24 15.53 -24.38
C LEU A 23 1.26 14.76 -25.27
N THR A 24 0.40 13.92 -24.69
CA THR A 24 -0.51 13.05 -25.44
C THR A 24 -1.91 13.67 -25.55
N GLN A 25 -2.52 13.64 -26.74
CA GLN A 25 -3.83 14.26 -27.03
C GLN A 25 -5.06 13.38 -26.70
N PHE A 26 -4.88 12.21 -26.09
CA PHE A 26 -5.99 11.32 -25.73
C PHE A 26 -6.53 11.65 -24.34
N ASP A 27 -7.54 12.52 -24.23
CA ASP A 27 -8.01 13.09 -22.94
C ASP A 27 -8.13 12.09 -21.78
N TYR A 28 -8.77 10.94 -21.99
CA TYR A 28 -8.95 9.94 -20.93
C TYR A 28 -7.64 9.24 -20.51
N TYR A 29 -6.90 8.68 -21.47
CA TYR A 29 -5.68 7.90 -21.19
C TYR A 29 -4.51 8.81 -20.79
N SER A 30 -4.42 10.00 -21.36
CA SER A 30 -3.47 11.04 -20.97
C SER A 30 -3.64 11.43 -19.51
N THR A 31 -4.89 11.66 -19.06
CA THR A 31 -5.18 11.99 -17.66
C THR A 31 -4.82 10.83 -16.72
N MET A 32 -5.08 9.59 -17.12
CA MET A 32 -4.72 8.41 -16.32
C MET A 32 -3.20 8.23 -16.18
N ILE A 33 -2.46 8.37 -17.28
CA ILE A 33 -0.99 8.28 -17.31
C ILE A 33 -0.38 9.41 -16.48
N PHE A 34 -0.91 10.63 -16.60
CA PHE A 34 -0.51 11.77 -15.80
C PHE A 34 -0.75 11.52 -14.30
N ALA A 35 -1.95 11.06 -13.92
CA ALA A 35 -2.28 10.77 -12.52
C ALA A 35 -1.38 9.67 -11.93
N MET A 36 -1.10 8.62 -12.70
CA MET A 36 -0.17 7.56 -12.30
C MET A 36 1.25 8.09 -12.11
N GLY A 37 1.72 8.93 -13.04
CA GLY A 37 3.02 9.60 -12.95
C GLY A 37 3.14 10.49 -11.72
N CYS A 38 2.11 11.29 -11.42
CA CYS A 38 2.01 12.09 -10.20
C CYS A 38 2.08 11.21 -8.94
N GLY A 39 1.28 10.14 -8.87
CA GLY A 39 1.29 9.23 -7.72
C GLY A 39 2.68 8.64 -7.44
N LEU A 40 3.38 8.20 -8.48
CA LEU A 40 4.74 7.66 -8.36
C LEU A 40 5.77 8.73 -7.98
N ALA A 41 5.71 9.91 -8.60
CA ALA A 41 6.66 11.00 -8.33
C ALA A 41 6.50 11.55 -6.91
N PHE A 42 5.29 11.85 -6.45
CA PHE A 42 5.08 12.41 -5.12
C PHE A 42 5.35 11.40 -4.00
N SER A 43 4.98 10.13 -4.19
CA SER A 43 5.26 9.10 -3.18
C SER A 43 6.76 8.84 -3.03
N SER A 44 7.49 8.73 -4.14
CA SER A 44 8.95 8.56 -4.12
C SER A 44 9.66 9.79 -3.56
N LEU A 45 9.22 11.01 -3.90
CA LEU A 45 9.75 12.25 -3.34
C LEU A 45 9.57 12.30 -1.81
N ALA A 46 8.39 11.96 -1.30
CA ALA A 46 8.13 11.90 0.14
C ALA A 46 9.08 10.94 0.86
N GLN A 47 9.37 9.78 0.26
CA GLN A 47 10.33 8.82 0.81
C GLN A 47 11.76 9.34 0.76
N ILE A 48 12.19 9.97 -0.34
CA ILE A 48 13.52 10.58 -0.46
C ILE A 48 13.71 11.66 0.60
N VAL A 49 12.72 12.55 0.78
CA VAL A 49 12.73 13.59 1.82
C VAL A 49 12.83 12.96 3.20
N ARG A 50 12.05 11.92 3.50
CA ARG A 50 12.12 11.19 4.76
C ARG A 50 13.52 10.61 5.01
N ILE A 51 14.13 9.98 4.02
CA ILE A 51 15.49 9.41 4.16
C ILE A 51 16.51 10.52 4.40
N ILE A 52 16.46 11.62 3.64
CA ILE A 52 17.37 12.77 3.83
C ILE A 52 17.20 13.35 5.24
N TYR A 53 15.95 13.52 5.69
CA TYR A 53 15.63 14.05 7.01
C TYR A 53 16.27 13.24 8.14
N TRP A 54 16.21 11.90 8.06
CA TRP A 54 16.75 11.00 9.09
C TRP A 54 18.26 10.74 8.95
N GLN A 55 18.85 10.96 7.77
CA GLN A 55 20.30 10.88 7.56
C GLN A 55 21.08 12.10 8.07
N ASN A 56 20.38 13.17 8.48
CA ASN A 56 21.04 14.35 9.02
C ASN A 56 21.74 14.01 10.35
N PRO A 57 23.07 14.25 10.49
CA PRO A 57 23.81 13.89 11.69
C PRO A 57 23.25 14.52 12.97
N LYS A 58 22.62 15.71 12.88
CA LYS A 58 21.96 16.37 14.01
C LYS A 58 20.82 15.56 14.63
N ARG A 59 20.27 14.58 13.90
CA ARG A 59 19.13 13.75 14.32
C ARG A 59 19.46 12.27 14.43
N GLN A 60 20.73 11.92 14.26
CA GLN A 60 21.15 10.52 14.29
C GLN A 60 20.89 9.88 15.66
N ALA A 61 21.14 10.58 16.76
CA ALA A 61 20.83 10.09 18.11
C ALA A 61 19.33 9.75 18.28
N VAL A 62 18.44 10.66 17.90
CA VAL A 62 16.98 10.44 17.94
C VAL A 62 16.55 9.31 17.01
N TYR A 63 17.23 9.15 15.86
CA TYR A 63 16.94 8.06 14.93
C TYR A 63 17.35 6.70 15.51
N GLU A 64 18.49 6.64 16.20
CA GLU A 64 18.99 5.42 16.85
C GLU A 64 18.09 5.01 18.01
N GLU A 65 17.65 5.96 18.86
CA GLU A 65 16.65 5.70 19.90
C GLU A 65 15.37 5.10 19.32
N LYS A 66 14.82 5.72 18.27
CA LYS A 66 13.63 5.19 17.57
C LYS A 66 13.86 3.79 17.00
N LYS A 67 15.07 3.51 16.51
CA LYS A 67 15.43 2.19 15.98
C LYS A 67 15.49 1.15 17.10
N GLN A 68 16.03 1.51 18.26
CA GLN A 68 16.05 0.65 19.43
C GLN A 68 14.63 0.38 19.97
N GLU A 69 13.81 1.42 20.11
CA GLU A 69 12.40 1.26 20.50
C GLU A 69 11.64 0.37 19.51
N ALA A 70 11.85 0.56 18.20
CA ALA A 70 11.24 -0.27 17.18
C ALA A 70 11.68 -1.75 17.29
N HIS A 71 12.95 -1.99 17.63
CA HIS A 71 13.48 -3.33 17.85
C HIS A 71 12.84 -4.00 19.08
N ILE A 72 12.80 -3.31 20.22
CA ILE A 72 12.14 -3.78 21.44
C ILE A 72 10.67 -4.12 21.14
N ASN A 73 9.97 -3.21 20.46
CA ASN A 73 8.56 -3.40 20.09
C ASN A 73 8.33 -4.52 19.07
N SER A 74 9.35 -4.90 18.30
CA SER A 74 9.26 -6.00 17.33
C SER A 74 9.39 -7.36 18.00
N ILE A 75 10.13 -7.44 19.11
CA ILE A 75 10.36 -8.69 19.86
C ILE A 75 9.31 -8.88 20.97
N ASP A 76 8.73 -7.79 21.48
CA ASP A 76 7.67 -7.83 22.49
C ASP A 76 6.49 -8.72 22.05
N GLU A 77 6.34 -9.86 22.72
CA GLU A 77 5.33 -10.89 22.44
C GLU A 77 3.90 -10.34 22.51
N ARG A 78 3.62 -9.43 23.47
CA ARG A 78 2.29 -8.83 23.60
C ARG A 78 1.97 -8.00 22.35
N LYS A 79 2.94 -7.24 21.85
CA LYS A 79 2.75 -6.41 20.63
C LYS A 79 2.66 -7.26 19.37
N GLN A 80 3.38 -8.38 19.31
CA GLN A 80 3.23 -9.35 18.22
C GLN A 80 1.83 -9.96 18.21
N TYR A 81 1.35 -10.44 19.36
CA TYR A 81 0.01 -11.00 19.48
C TYR A 81 -1.08 -9.98 19.12
N LEU A 82 -0.98 -8.74 19.64
CA LEU A 82 -1.92 -7.67 19.28
C LEU A 82 -1.93 -7.39 17.78
N ARG A 83 -0.77 -7.44 17.10
CA ARG A 83 -0.67 -7.23 15.66
C ARG A 83 -1.31 -8.36 14.86
N MET A 84 -1.11 -9.61 15.28
CA MET A 84 -1.77 -10.76 14.66
C MET A 84 -3.29 -10.68 14.83
N LYS A 85 -3.76 -10.39 16.05
CA LYS A 85 -5.19 -10.25 16.35
C LYS A 85 -5.81 -9.08 15.58
N ALA A 86 -5.13 -7.94 15.51
CA ALA A 86 -5.58 -6.79 14.72
C ALA A 86 -5.70 -7.16 13.23
N GLY A 87 -4.72 -7.85 12.66
CA GLY A 87 -4.79 -8.34 11.27
C GLY A 87 -6.01 -9.22 11.01
N HIS A 88 -6.28 -10.17 11.91
CA HIS A 88 -7.46 -11.03 11.81
C HIS A 88 -8.78 -10.24 11.94
N VAL A 89 -8.88 -9.32 12.91
CA VAL A 89 -10.05 -8.47 13.11
C VAL A 89 -10.27 -7.57 11.88
N THR A 90 -9.23 -6.93 11.35
CA THR A 90 -9.32 -6.09 10.15
C THR A 90 -9.76 -6.91 8.93
N TYR A 91 -9.25 -8.14 8.79
CA TYR A 91 -9.68 -9.04 7.71
C TYR A 91 -11.18 -9.37 7.79
N GLN A 92 -11.69 -9.68 8.98
CA GLN A 92 -13.13 -9.92 9.20
C GLN A 92 -13.97 -8.68 8.87
N ILE A 93 -13.55 -7.51 9.37
CA ILE A 93 -14.22 -6.24 9.08
C ILE A 93 -14.24 -5.96 7.58
N MET A 94 -13.10 -6.06 6.90
CA MET A 94 -13.00 -5.81 5.46
C MET A 94 -13.90 -6.74 4.64
N THR A 95 -13.94 -8.02 5.02
CA THR A 95 -14.81 -9.02 4.40
C THR A 95 -16.28 -8.62 4.48
N PHE A 96 -16.73 -8.17 5.67
CA PHE A 96 -18.10 -7.68 5.85
C PHE A 96 -18.38 -6.42 5.04
N PHE A 97 -17.46 -5.45 5.04
CA PHE A 97 -17.60 -4.21 4.28
C PHE A 97 -17.68 -4.45 2.76
N LEU A 98 -16.87 -5.35 2.20
CA LEU A 98 -16.92 -5.68 0.77
C LEU A 98 -18.29 -6.26 0.38
N LEU A 99 -18.83 -7.18 1.20
CA LEU A 99 -20.15 -7.76 0.97
C LEU A 99 -21.26 -6.71 1.10
N LEU A 100 -21.18 -5.84 2.11
CA LEU A 100 -22.14 -4.76 2.32
C LEU A 100 -22.14 -3.77 1.15
N ILE A 101 -20.96 -3.38 0.64
CA ILE A 101 -20.85 -2.52 -0.54
C ILE A 101 -21.44 -3.21 -1.77
N ALA A 102 -21.18 -4.51 -1.96
CA ALA A 102 -21.75 -5.27 -3.08
C ALA A 102 -23.29 -5.27 -3.02
N VAL A 103 -23.89 -5.45 -1.83
CA VAL A 103 -25.34 -5.39 -1.64
C VAL A 103 -25.87 -3.99 -1.93
N ILE A 104 -25.22 -2.94 -1.42
CA ILE A 104 -25.61 -1.55 -1.69
C ILE A 104 -25.60 -1.27 -3.19
N LEU A 105 -24.51 -1.63 -3.89
CA LEU A 105 -24.40 -1.46 -5.34
C LEU A 105 -25.50 -2.21 -6.11
N ALA A 106 -25.85 -3.42 -5.67
CA ALA A 106 -26.95 -4.18 -6.25
C ALA A 106 -28.32 -3.49 -6.03
N LEU A 107 -28.57 -2.93 -4.83
CA LEU A 107 -29.79 -2.17 -4.55
C LEU A 107 -29.91 -0.91 -5.41
N PHE A 108 -28.80 -0.22 -5.66
CA PHE A 108 -28.74 0.94 -6.56
C PHE A 108 -28.76 0.58 -8.05
N ARG A 109 -28.92 -0.72 -8.41
CA ARG A 109 -28.88 -1.21 -9.79
C ARG A 109 -27.62 -0.78 -10.54
N ALA A 110 -26.47 -0.78 -9.84
CA ALA A 110 -25.18 -0.54 -10.47
C ALA A 110 -24.90 -1.59 -11.55
N GLU A 111 -24.04 -1.23 -12.50
CA GLU A 111 -23.69 -2.13 -13.60
C GLU A 111 -23.09 -3.44 -13.09
N ALA A 112 -23.51 -4.56 -13.69
CA ALA A 112 -23.16 -5.90 -13.21
C ALA A 112 -21.64 -6.15 -13.14
N TRP A 113 -20.86 -5.55 -14.04
CA TRP A 113 -19.41 -5.69 -14.03
C TRP A 113 -18.77 -4.99 -12.83
N VAL A 114 -19.32 -3.85 -12.36
CA VAL A 114 -18.84 -3.14 -11.16
C VAL A 114 -19.05 -3.99 -9.91
N ILE A 115 -20.24 -4.56 -9.78
CA ILE A 115 -20.59 -5.47 -8.68
C ILE A 115 -19.69 -6.72 -8.76
N GLY A 116 -19.49 -7.26 -9.96
CA GLY A 116 -18.60 -8.39 -10.22
C GLY A 116 -17.16 -8.13 -9.80
N MET A 117 -16.61 -6.93 -10.02
CA MET A 117 -15.26 -6.58 -9.56
C MET A 117 -15.13 -6.56 -8.04
N ILE A 118 -16.11 -5.99 -7.33
CA ILE A 118 -16.12 -6.00 -5.85
C ILE A 118 -16.19 -7.45 -5.33
N PHE A 119 -17.02 -8.28 -5.95
CA PHE A 119 -17.14 -9.69 -5.58
C PHE A 119 -15.86 -10.49 -5.89
N LEU A 120 -15.20 -10.21 -7.01
CA LEU A 120 -13.91 -10.79 -7.34
C LEU A 120 -12.83 -10.40 -6.32
N LEU A 121 -12.79 -9.14 -5.88
CA LEU A 121 -11.90 -8.68 -4.82
C LEU A 121 -12.14 -9.43 -3.51
N PHE A 122 -13.40 -9.69 -3.16
CA PHE A 122 -13.76 -10.52 -2.00
C PHE A 122 -13.22 -11.95 -2.13
N ILE A 123 -13.40 -12.60 -3.30
CA ILE A 123 -12.88 -13.95 -3.54
C ILE A 123 -11.35 -13.95 -3.44
N LEU A 124 -10.68 -12.99 -4.07
CA LEU A 124 -9.23 -12.87 -4.02
C LEU A 124 -8.73 -12.68 -2.59
N GLN A 125 -9.37 -11.80 -1.81
CA GLN A 125 -9.06 -11.62 -0.39
C GLN A 125 -9.19 -12.93 0.38
N TRP A 126 -10.26 -13.70 0.13
CA TRP A 126 -10.48 -15.00 0.77
C TRP A 126 -9.40 -16.03 0.39
N VAL A 127 -9.09 -16.16 -0.89
CA VAL A 127 -8.06 -17.10 -1.37
C VAL A 127 -6.69 -16.74 -0.81
N VAL A 128 -6.29 -15.46 -0.88
CA VAL A 128 -5.00 -14.98 -0.37
C VAL A 128 -4.90 -15.18 1.14
N GLY A 129 -5.97 -14.89 1.90
CA GLY A 129 -6.01 -15.12 3.34
C GLY A 129 -5.77 -16.60 3.70
N ASN A 130 -6.48 -17.51 3.02
CA ASN A 130 -6.32 -18.95 3.22
C ASN A 130 -4.92 -19.44 2.81
N MET A 131 -4.39 -18.96 1.68
CA MET A 131 -3.05 -19.32 1.22
C MET A 131 -1.97 -18.82 2.18
N ALA A 132 -2.08 -17.58 2.64
CA ALA A 132 -1.15 -16.99 3.61
C ALA A 132 -1.14 -17.81 4.92
N TYR A 133 -2.32 -18.21 5.41
CA TYR A 133 -2.42 -19.09 6.58
C TYR A 133 -1.69 -20.42 6.36
N ARG A 134 -1.93 -21.12 5.24
CA ARG A 134 -1.26 -22.40 4.93
C ARG A 134 0.26 -22.27 4.79
N ILE A 135 0.74 -21.15 4.23
CA ILE A 135 2.18 -20.89 4.11
C ILE A 135 2.80 -20.67 5.49
N LEU A 136 2.13 -19.92 6.35
CA LEU A 136 2.59 -19.65 7.71
C LEU A 136 2.57 -20.92 8.56
N GLU A 137 1.52 -21.74 8.45
CA GLU A 137 1.39 -23.04 9.12
C GLU A 137 2.52 -24.00 8.74
N LYS A 138 3.00 -23.98 7.49
CA LYS A 138 4.12 -24.83 7.06
C LYS A 138 5.50 -24.33 7.48
N ARG A 139 5.63 -23.05 7.84
CA ARG A 139 6.90 -22.42 8.20
C ARG A 139 7.15 -22.37 9.71
N MET A 140 6.09 -22.40 10.51
CA MET A 140 6.14 -22.45 11.97
C MET A 140 6.02 -23.89 12.44
#